data_AF-A0A973FX68-F1
#
_entry.id   AF-A0A973FX68-F1
#
_cell.length_a   1.000
_cell.length_b   1.000
_cell.length_c   1.000
_cell.angle_alpha   90.00
_cell.angle_beta   90.00
_cell.angle_gamma   90.00
#
_symmetry.space_group_name_H-M   'P 1'
#
loop_
_entity.id
_entity.type
_entity.pdbx_description
1 polymer ?
#
loop_
_entity_poly.entity_id
_entity_poly.type
_entity_poly.pdbx_seq_one_letter_code
_entity_poly.pdbx_strand_id
1 'polypeptide(L)'
;MAVNKPVQSVLPTEGKLHAVLIGAAIILLTTTVPYLTILNIFLFSGIFIAGAVSLYSTILRFQVRLPYSEAYLTGCLAGLVGGALSEVAGYLFMEFLNYRPGTESLSLVIGWMLEMAKGKPALQEQVQQLVAAEKLALAPVKMNIADLFINMGVSGVMYGLIAGIGGAFAVFMLKRLAARER
;
A
#
# COMPACT_ATOMS: atom_id res chain seq x y z
N MET A 1 38.47 15.43 15.04
CA MET A 1 37.87 14.31 14.28
C MET A 1 36.60 13.87 15.00
N ALA A 2 35.43 14.17 14.45
CA ALA A 2 34.17 13.71 15.02
C ALA A 2 34.02 12.22 14.69
N VAL A 3 34.04 11.38 15.72
CA VAL A 3 33.75 9.95 15.59
C VAL A 3 32.29 9.82 15.17
N ASN A 4 32.04 9.40 13.93
CA ASN A 4 30.74 8.96 13.46
C ASN A 4 30.29 7.81 14.38
N LYS A 5 29.47 8.11 15.39
CA LYS A 5 28.75 7.06 16.11
C LYS A 5 27.83 6.38 15.08
N PRO A 6 27.85 5.05 14.97
CA PRO A 6 26.86 4.37 14.14
C PRO A 6 25.49 4.82 14.62
N VAL A 7 24.63 5.24 13.70
CA VAL A 7 23.21 5.53 13.97
C VAL A 7 22.60 4.20 14.40
N GLN A 8 22.71 3.92 15.70
CA GLN A 8 22.17 2.72 16.31
C GLN A 8 20.66 2.88 16.22
N SER A 9 20.03 1.98 15.47
CA SER A 9 18.59 2.06 15.25
C SER A 9 17.87 2.12 16.59
N VAL A 10 17.07 3.16 16.77
CA VAL A 10 16.37 3.42 18.04
C VAL A 10 15.27 2.39 18.26
N LEU A 11 14.80 1.75 17.17
CA LEU A 11 13.77 0.72 17.22
C LEU A 11 14.37 -0.67 17.50
N PRO A 12 13.94 -1.37 18.57
CA PRO A 12 14.33 -2.76 18.78
C PRO A 12 13.86 -3.63 17.62
N THR A 13 14.55 -4.75 17.38
CA THR A 13 14.22 -5.68 16.29
C THR A 13 12.77 -6.17 16.35
N GLU A 14 12.25 -6.40 17.56
CA GLU A 14 10.85 -6.74 17.79
C GLU A 14 9.90 -5.64 17.33
N GLY A 15 10.25 -4.37 17.55
CA GLY A 15 9.47 -3.23 17.07
C GLY A 15 9.47 -3.13 15.55
N LYS A 16 10.61 -3.38 14.90
CA LYS A 16 10.71 -3.42 13.43
C LYS A 16 9.82 -4.51 12.86
N LEU A 17 9.91 -5.71 13.42
CA LEU A 17 9.10 -6.84 13.00
C LEU A 17 7.62 -6.54 13.21
N HIS A 18 7.25 -5.96 14.36
CA HIS A 18 5.88 -5.59 14.65
C HIS A 18 5.32 -4.57 13.64
N ALA A 19 6.07 -3.52 13.33
CA ALA A 19 5.70 -2.54 12.32
C ALA A 19 5.51 -3.19 10.94
N VAL A 20 6.46 -4.05 10.54
CA VAL A 20 6.40 -4.75 9.25
C VAL A 20 5.18 -5.66 9.19
N LEU A 21 4.89 -6.43 10.24
CA LEU A 21 3.74 -7.34 10.27
C LEU A 21 2.40 -6.58 10.21
N ILE A 22 2.26 -5.49 10.97
CA ILE A 22 1.04 -4.66 10.92
C ILE A 22 0.89 -4.04 9.54
N GLY A 23 1.94 -3.43 9.00
CA GLY A 23 1.88 -2.78 7.70
C GLY A 23 1.58 -3.78 6.58
N ALA A 24 2.24 -4.94 6.59
CA ALA A 24 1.98 -6.01 5.63
C ALA A 24 0.56 -6.56 5.74
N ALA A 25 0.03 -6.73 6.95
CA ALA A 25 -1.36 -7.17 7.15
C ALA A 25 -2.36 -6.15 6.60
N ILE A 26 -2.16 -4.85 6.86
CA ILE A 26 -3.04 -3.80 6.33
C ILE A 26 -2.93 -3.72 4.80
N ILE A 27 -1.72 -3.82 4.24
CA ILE A 27 -1.53 -3.84 2.77
C ILE A 27 -2.25 -5.03 2.17
N LEU A 28 -2.07 -6.23 2.73
CA LEU A 28 -2.75 -7.43 2.27
C LEU A 28 -4.27 -7.24 2.31
N LEU A 29 -4.83 -6.79 3.42
CA LEU A 29 -6.27 -6.53 3.53
C LEU A 29 -6.76 -5.48 2.52
N THR A 30 -6.04 -4.36 2.38
CA THR A 30 -6.45 -3.29 1.45
C THR A 30 -6.22 -3.63 -0.01
N THR A 31 -5.43 -4.66 -0.33
CA THR A 31 -5.16 -5.09 -1.71
C THR A 31 -5.95 -6.33 -2.11
N THR A 32 -6.41 -7.14 -1.15
CA THR A 32 -7.13 -8.39 -1.43
C THR A 32 -8.63 -8.33 -1.14
N VAL A 33 -9.05 -7.61 -0.09
CA VAL A 33 -10.44 -7.60 0.35
C VAL A 33 -11.28 -6.75 -0.62
N PRO A 34 -12.43 -7.28 -1.10
CA PRO A 34 -13.35 -6.50 -1.93
C PRO A 34 -13.71 -5.16 -1.29
N TYR A 35 -13.92 -4.14 -2.12
CA TYR A 35 -14.21 -2.75 -1.71
C TYR A 35 -13.07 -2.01 -0.99
N LEU A 36 -12.25 -2.65 -0.16
CA LEU A 36 -11.08 -2.00 0.45
C LEU A 36 -9.99 -1.67 -0.57
N THR A 37 -9.95 -2.40 -1.68
CA THR A 37 -9.10 -2.10 -2.84
C THR A 37 -9.35 -0.72 -3.43
N ILE A 38 -10.53 -0.13 -3.21
CA ILE A 38 -10.83 1.24 -3.63
C ILE A 38 -9.90 2.26 -2.98
N LEU A 39 -9.44 2.01 -1.75
CA LEU A 39 -8.48 2.89 -1.06
C LEU A 39 -7.17 2.97 -1.85
N ASN A 40 -6.80 1.90 -2.53
CA ASN A 40 -5.57 1.87 -3.31
C ASN A 40 -5.74 2.49 -4.71
N ILE A 41 -6.97 2.48 -5.25
CA ILE A 41 -7.33 3.23 -6.46
C ILE A 41 -7.18 4.74 -6.23
N PHE A 42 -7.53 5.24 -5.03
CA PHE A 42 -7.29 6.62 -4.63
C PHE A 42 -5.84 6.84 -4.18
N LEU A 43 -4.92 7.00 -5.15
CA LEU A 43 -3.52 7.40 -4.88
C LEU A 43 -2.76 6.48 -3.91
N PHE A 44 -3.05 5.17 -3.91
CA PHE A 44 -2.47 4.21 -2.97
C PHE A 44 -2.68 4.59 -1.49
N SER A 45 -3.80 5.25 -1.18
CA SER A 45 -4.08 5.74 0.17
C SER A 45 -4.12 4.61 1.21
N GLY A 46 -4.57 3.40 0.84
CA GLY A 46 -4.55 2.24 1.73
C GLY A 46 -3.11 1.84 2.14
N ILE A 47 -2.18 1.86 1.20
CA ILE A 47 -0.74 1.57 1.43
C ILE A 47 -0.09 2.67 2.26
N PHE A 48 -0.41 3.94 1.97
CA PHE A 48 0.05 5.06 2.77
C PHE A 48 -0.44 4.96 4.22
N ILE A 49 -1.72 4.65 4.41
CA ILE A 49 -2.33 4.43 5.74
C ILE A 49 -1.66 3.25 6.43
N ALA A 50 -1.37 2.16 5.72
CA ALA A 50 -0.66 1.02 6.29
C ALA A 50 0.70 1.42 6.87
N GLY A 51 1.48 2.21 6.12
CA GLY A 51 2.74 2.78 6.59
C GLY A 51 2.58 3.70 7.80
N ALA A 52 1.57 4.58 7.76
CA ALA A 52 1.31 5.52 8.85
C ALA A 52 0.86 4.81 10.14
N VAL A 53 -0.12 3.90 10.05
CA VAL A 53 -0.69 3.18 11.20
C VAL A 53 0.31 2.20 11.80
N SER A 54 1.07 1.48 10.98
CA SER A 54 2.08 0.55 11.47
C SER A 54 3.17 1.25 12.29
N LEU A 55 3.69 2.39 11.81
CA LEU A 55 4.69 3.16 12.54
C LEU A 55 4.09 3.89 13.73
N TYR A 56 2.89 4.46 13.61
CA TYR A 56 2.21 5.13 14.72
C TYR A 56 1.97 4.17 15.89
N SER A 57 1.38 3.00 15.63
CA SER A 57 1.13 1.97 16.65
C SER A 57 2.42 1.45 17.29
N THR A 58 3.46 1.23 16.48
CA THR A 58 4.77 0.76 16.97
C THR A 58 5.47 1.81 17.82
N ILE A 59 5.45 3.07 17.41
CA ILE A 59 6.04 4.18 18.19
C ILE A 59 5.39 4.30 19.56
N LEU A 60 4.04 4.24 19.61
CA LEU A 60 3.31 4.31 20.87
C LEU A 60 3.55 3.09 21.75
N ARG A 61 3.58 1.88 21.16
CA ARG A 61 3.77 0.63 21.91
C ARG A 61 5.15 0.53 22.55
N PHE A 62 6.21 0.88 21.80
CA PHE A 62 7.58 0.79 22.28
C PHE A 62 8.10 2.09 22.89
N GLN A 63 7.29 3.15 22.91
CA GLN A 63 7.60 4.47 23.48
C GLN A 63 8.93 5.08 23.01
N VAL A 64 9.21 4.95 21.71
CA VAL A 64 10.50 5.31 21.11
C VAL A 64 10.37 6.53 20.19
N ARG A 65 11.38 7.41 20.22
CA ARG A 65 11.47 8.54 19.28
C ARG A 65 12.28 8.13 18.05
N LEU A 66 11.61 7.91 16.93
CA LEU A 66 12.31 7.61 15.68
C LEU A 66 12.70 8.88 14.90
N PRO A 67 13.87 8.87 14.25
CA PRO A 67 14.16 9.81 13.17
C PRO A 67 13.29 9.51 11.94
N TYR A 68 13.05 10.52 11.12
CA TYR A 68 12.24 10.38 9.90
C TYR A 68 12.81 9.34 8.94
N SER A 69 14.14 9.22 8.85
CA SER A 69 14.82 8.23 8.01
C SER A 69 14.54 6.79 8.44
N GLU A 70 14.60 6.47 9.74
CA GLU A 70 14.28 5.12 10.22
C GLU A 70 12.80 4.79 10.06
N ALA A 71 11.91 5.76 10.30
CA ALA A 71 10.48 5.57 10.07
C ALA A 71 10.16 5.33 8.60
N TYR A 72 10.80 6.06 7.69
CA TYR A 72 10.70 5.85 6.26
C TYR A 72 11.20 4.45 5.87
N LEU A 73 12.42 4.07 6.28
CA LEU A 73 12.98 2.76 5.95
C LEU A 73 12.15 1.60 6.50
N THR A 74 11.64 1.72 7.73
CA THR A 74 10.79 0.69 8.33
C THR A 74 9.44 0.61 7.61
N GLY A 75 8.87 1.74 7.22
CA GLY A 75 7.67 1.79 6.38
C GLY A 75 7.90 1.17 5.00
N CYS A 76 9.07 1.42 4.38
CA CYS A 76 9.45 0.80 3.11
C CYS A 76 9.55 -0.72 3.21
N LEU A 77 10.13 -1.24 4.30
CA LEU A 77 10.18 -2.68 4.54
C LEU A 77 8.79 -3.28 4.72
N ALA A 78 7.91 -2.59 5.44
CA ALA A 78 6.52 -3.01 5.60
C ALA A 78 5.79 -3.04 4.24
N GLY A 79 6.02 -2.04 3.39
CA GLY A 79 5.48 -1.97 2.03
C GLY A 79 6.02 -3.03 1.10
N LEU A 80 7.32 -3.34 1.17
CA LEU A 80 7.94 -4.38 0.35
C LEU A 80 7.39 -5.77 0.70
N VAL A 81 7.37 -6.10 2.00
CA VAL A 81 6.83 -7.39 2.47
C VAL A 81 5.33 -7.47 2.19
N GLY A 82 4.58 -6.39 2.46
CA GLY A 82 3.15 -6.32 2.15
C GLY A 82 2.84 -6.49 0.67
N GLY A 83 3.61 -5.85 -0.22
CA GLY A 83 3.47 -5.97 -1.67
C GLY A 83 3.78 -7.37 -2.18
N ALA A 84 4.88 -7.96 -1.73
CA ALA A 84 5.23 -9.34 -2.06
C ALA A 84 4.12 -10.32 -1.62
N LEU A 85 3.61 -10.17 -0.39
CA LEU A 85 2.53 -11.01 0.13
C LEU A 85 1.20 -10.77 -0.62
N SER A 86 0.90 -9.53 -1.02
CA SER A 86 -0.32 -9.24 -1.77
C SER A 86 -0.33 -9.86 -3.16
N GLU A 87 0.82 -9.91 -3.84
CA GLU A 87 0.93 -10.58 -5.14
C GLU A 87 0.79 -12.10 -5.00
N VAL A 88 1.42 -12.69 -3.98
CA VAL A 88 1.25 -14.12 -3.69
C VAL A 88 -0.20 -14.45 -3.37
N ALA A 89 -0.85 -13.65 -2.53
CA ALA A 89 -2.27 -13.83 -2.22
C ALA A 89 -3.15 -13.65 -3.47
N GLY A 90 -2.86 -12.64 -4.30
CA GLY A 90 -3.55 -12.42 -5.56
C GLY A 90 -3.41 -13.59 -6.53
N TYR A 91 -2.21 -14.15 -6.66
CA TYR A 91 -1.97 -15.36 -7.44
C TYR A 91 -2.78 -16.55 -6.92
N LEU A 92 -2.77 -16.80 -5.61
CA LEU A 92 -3.56 -17.87 -5.00
C LEU A 92 -5.06 -17.69 -5.23
N PHE A 93 -5.57 -16.47 -5.14
CA PHE A 93 -6.98 -16.21 -5.40
C PHE A 93 -7.36 -16.42 -6.87
N MET A 94 -6.49 -16.05 -7.80
CA MET A 94 -6.72 -16.29 -9.22
C MET A 94 -6.68 -17.79 -9.54
N GLU A 95 -5.71 -18.53 -9.00
CA GLU A 95 -5.53 -19.96 -9.27
C GLU A 95 -6.62 -20.83 -8.63
N PHE A 96 -6.98 -20.58 -7.36
CA PHE A 96 -7.88 -21.46 -6.61
C PHE A 96 -9.34 -21.00 -6.55
N LEU A 97 -9.58 -19.68 -6.52
CA LEU A 97 -10.93 -19.13 -6.36
C LEU A 97 -11.47 -18.49 -7.63
N ASN A 98 -10.69 -18.46 -8.72
CA ASN A 98 -10.99 -17.67 -9.93
C ASN A 98 -11.38 -16.21 -9.60
N TYR A 99 -10.87 -15.68 -8.49
CA TYR A 99 -11.12 -14.33 -8.01
C TYR A 99 -9.92 -13.46 -8.33
N ARG A 100 -10.14 -12.33 -9.00
CA ARG A 100 -9.10 -11.35 -9.31
C ARG A 100 -9.30 -10.13 -8.40
N PRO A 101 -8.45 -9.95 -7.37
CA PRO A 101 -8.56 -8.81 -6.48
C PRO A 101 -8.54 -7.48 -7.23
N GLY A 102 -9.45 -6.58 -6.85
CA GLY A 102 -9.54 -5.22 -7.41
C GLY A 102 -10.50 -5.07 -8.58
N THR A 103 -11.02 -6.16 -9.15
CA THR A 103 -12.00 -6.09 -10.24
C THR A 103 -13.35 -5.52 -9.78
N GLU A 104 -13.81 -5.83 -8.57
CA GLU A 104 -15.05 -5.26 -8.02
C GLU A 104 -14.93 -3.75 -7.79
N SER A 105 -13.80 -3.29 -7.25
CA SER A 105 -13.61 -1.86 -7.00
C SER A 105 -13.41 -1.08 -8.29
N LEU A 106 -12.76 -1.69 -9.28
CA LEU A 106 -12.60 -1.10 -10.61
C LEU A 106 -13.94 -0.97 -11.34
N SER A 107 -14.78 -2.00 -11.31
CA SER A 107 -16.12 -1.95 -11.91
C SER A 107 -17.03 -0.92 -11.23
N LEU A 108 -16.94 -0.77 -9.90
CA LEU A 108 -17.64 0.30 -9.16
C LEU A 108 -17.21 1.69 -9.61
N VAL A 109 -15.91 1.94 -9.70
CA VAL A 109 -15.37 3.24 -10.13
C VAL A 109 -15.77 3.55 -11.58
N ILE A 110 -15.75 2.55 -12.47
CA ILE A 110 -16.24 2.70 -13.84
C ILE A 110 -17.75 2.99 -13.87
N GLY A 111 -18.54 2.32 -13.03
CA GLY A 111 -19.96 2.62 -12.86
C GLY A 111 -20.21 4.09 -12.50
N TRP A 112 -19.49 4.61 -11.50
CA TRP A 112 -19.57 6.03 -11.13
C TRP A 112 -19.12 6.98 -12.24
N MET A 113 -18.05 6.63 -12.96
CA MET A 113 -17.58 7.45 -14.08
C MET A 113 -18.58 7.46 -15.26
N LEU A 114 -19.23 6.33 -15.55
CA LEU A 114 -20.29 6.24 -16.54
C LEU A 114 -21.49 7.11 -16.16
N GLU A 115 -21.87 7.14 -14.89
CA GLU A 115 -22.93 8.03 -14.40
C GLU A 115 -22.54 9.50 -14.50
N MET A 116 -21.32 9.87 -14.12
CA MET A 116 -20.82 11.24 -14.25
C MET A 116 -20.65 11.69 -15.71
N ALA A 117 -20.43 10.76 -16.64
CA ALA A 117 -20.31 11.00 -18.07
C ALA A 117 -21.67 11.11 -18.78
N LYS A 118 -22.80 10.78 -18.12
CA LYS A 118 -24.13 10.96 -18.72
C LYS A 118 -24.35 12.43 -19.09
N GLY A 119 -24.53 12.69 -20.39
CA GLY A 119 -24.74 14.03 -20.93
C GLY A 119 -23.47 14.82 -21.26
N LYS A 120 -22.27 14.22 -21.16
CA LYS A 120 -20.99 14.87 -21.53
C LYS A 120 -20.21 14.00 -22.53
N PRO A 121 -20.32 14.26 -23.84
CA PRO A 121 -19.73 13.40 -24.88
C PRO A 121 -18.19 13.29 -24.79
N ALA A 122 -17.50 14.35 -24.38
CA ALA A 122 -16.04 14.35 -24.22
C ALA A 122 -15.54 13.42 -23.09
N LEU A 123 -16.33 13.25 -22.02
CA LEU A 123 -16.02 12.30 -20.94
C LEU A 123 -16.41 10.88 -21.33
N GLN A 124 -17.41 10.73 -22.19
CA GLN A 124 -17.93 9.44 -22.61
C GLN A 124 -16.91 8.62 -23.41
N GLU A 125 -16.13 9.27 -24.29
CA GLU A 125 -15.03 8.62 -25.00
C GLU A 125 -13.92 8.13 -24.06
N GLN A 126 -13.54 8.93 -23.06
CA GLN A 126 -12.55 8.55 -22.06
C GLN A 126 -13.03 7.36 -21.21
N VAL A 127 -14.29 7.38 -20.80
CA VAL A 127 -14.88 6.28 -20.02
C VAL A 127 -15.03 5.01 -20.86
N GLN A 128 -15.31 5.11 -22.17
CA GLN A 128 -15.33 3.95 -23.05
C GLN A 128 -13.94 3.30 -23.21
N GLN A 129 -12.87 4.09 -23.23
CA GLN A 129 -11.50 3.55 -23.21
C GLN A 129 -11.21 2.81 -21.89
N LEU A 130 -11.69 3.34 -20.75
CA LEU A 130 -11.57 2.70 -19.44
C LEU A 130 -12.37 1.39 -19.36
N VAL A 131 -13.58 1.33 -19.96
CA VAL A 131 -14.39 0.10 -20.07
C VAL A 131 -13.69 -0.94 -20.97
N ALA A 132 -13.04 -0.51 -22.04
CA ALA A 132 -12.26 -1.41 -22.89
C ALA A 132 -11.04 -1.97 -22.14
N ALA A 133 -10.37 -1.14 -21.34
CA ALA A 133 -9.26 -1.56 -20.49
C ALA A 133 -9.72 -2.53 -19.38
N GLU A 134 -10.91 -2.33 -18.80
CA GLU A 134 -11.53 -3.27 -17.86
C GLU A 134 -11.78 -4.62 -18.52
N LYS A 135 -12.36 -4.65 -19.72
CA LYS A 135 -12.60 -5.92 -20.45
C LYS A 135 -11.30 -6.67 -20.76
N LEU A 136 -10.23 -5.96 -21.07
CA LEU A 136 -8.88 -6.54 -21.24
C LEU A 136 -8.29 -7.02 -19.90
N ALA A 137 -8.55 -6.31 -18.81
CA ALA A 137 -8.15 -6.70 -17.45
C ALA A 137 -9.00 -7.83 -16.86
N LEU A 138 -10.20 -8.09 -17.39
CA LEU A 138 -11.02 -9.25 -17.01
C LEU A 138 -10.69 -10.49 -17.85
N ALA A 139 -9.91 -10.35 -18.93
CA ALA A 139 -9.45 -11.50 -19.69
C ALA A 139 -8.56 -12.40 -18.82
N PRO A 140 -8.73 -13.73 -18.88
CA PRO A 140 -7.96 -14.67 -18.08
C PRO A 140 -6.49 -14.63 -18.52
N VAL A 141 -5.66 -13.88 -17.81
CA VAL A 141 -4.22 -13.87 -18.01
C VAL A 141 -3.65 -15.04 -17.21
N LYS A 142 -3.14 -16.06 -17.90
CA LYS A 142 -2.30 -17.07 -17.27
C LYS A 142 -0.98 -16.39 -16.89
N MET A 143 -0.83 -16.00 -15.63
CA MET A 143 0.45 -15.47 -15.14
C MET A 143 1.48 -16.59 -15.08
N ASN A 144 2.63 -16.41 -15.72
CA ASN A 144 3.76 -17.29 -15.53
C ASN A 144 4.43 -16.97 -14.18
N ILE A 145 5.14 -17.93 -13.59
CA ILE A 145 5.86 -17.75 -12.32
C ILE A 145 6.89 -16.60 -12.43
N ALA A 146 7.50 -16.44 -13.60
CA ALA A 146 8.41 -15.31 -13.86
C ALA A 146 7.70 -13.94 -13.77
N ASP A 147 6.46 -13.84 -14.26
CA ASP A 147 5.67 -12.61 -14.20
C ASP A 147 5.26 -12.29 -12.76
N LEU A 148 4.99 -13.32 -11.94
CA LEU A 148 4.72 -13.16 -10.51
C LEU A 148 5.91 -12.53 -9.79
N PHE A 149 7.14 -13.02 -10.02
CA PHE A 149 8.34 -12.44 -9.39
C PHE A 149 8.59 -10.99 -9.83
N ILE A 150 8.35 -10.68 -11.11
CA ILE A 150 8.47 -9.31 -11.62
C ILE A 150 7.43 -8.41 -10.95
N ASN A 151 6.17 -8.84 -10.87
CA ASN A 151 5.11 -8.09 -10.21
C ASN A 151 5.39 -7.89 -8.72
N MET A 152 5.86 -8.93 -8.01
CA MET A 152 6.30 -8.81 -6.61
C MET A 152 7.39 -7.77 -6.42
N GLY A 153 8.35 -7.70 -7.35
CA GLY A 153 9.40 -6.69 -7.32
C GLY A 153 8.86 -5.28 -7.55
N VAL A 154 8.06 -5.09 -8.60
CA VAL A 154 7.51 -3.78 -8.97
C VAL A 154 6.53 -3.27 -7.92
N SER A 155 5.56 -4.10 -7.50
CA SER A 155 4.59 -3.75 -6.48
C SER A 155 5.27 -3.56 -5.13
N GLY A 156 6.20 -4.44 -4.73
CA GLY A 156 6.97 -4.31 -3.49
C GLY A 156 7.75 -2.99 -3.41
N VAL A 157 8.41 -2.57 -4.49
CA VAL A 157 9.13 -1.29 -4.52
C VAL A 157 8.16 -0.11 -4.44
N MET A 158 7.12 -0.10 -5.28
CA MET A 158 6.14 0.99 -5.30
C MET A 158 5.42 1.12 -3.94
N TYR A 159 4.98 -0.01 -3.39
CA TYR A 159 4.27 -0.07 -2.12
C TYR A 159 5.21 0.30 -0.97
N GLY A 160 6.47 -0.14 -1.06
CA GLY A 160 7.55 0.27 -0.18
C GLY A 160 7.69 1.79 -0.11
N LEU A 161 7.90 2.45 -1.25
CA LEU A 161 8.10 3.91 -1.29
C LEU A 161 6.91 4.65 -0.66
N ILE A 162 5.68 4.26 -0.98
CA ILE A 162 4.46 4.91 -0.50
C ILE A 162 4.23 4.64 1.00
N ALA A 163 4.40 3.40 1.46
CA ALA A 163 4.32 3.04 2.87
C ALA A 163 5.42 3.74 3.68
N GLY A 164 6.62 3.93 3.11
CA GLY A 164 7.69 4.71 3.70
C GLY A 164 7.29 6.17 3.95
N ILE A 165 6.66 6.82 2.97
CA ILE A 165 6.12 8.19 3.14
C ILE A 165 5.07 8.21 4.26
N GLY A 166 4.19 7.22 4.30
CA GLY A 166 3.22 7.04 5.39
C GLY A 166 3.89 6.93 6.76
N GLY A 167 4.96 6.13 6.87
CA GLY A 167 5.73 5.98 8.11
C GLY A 167 6.40 7.29 8.57
N ALA A 168 6.98 8.05 7.65
CA ALA A 168 7.53 9.38 7.95
C ALA A 168 6.44 10.37 8.38
N PHE A 169 5.26 10.29 7.77
CA PHE A 169 4.09 11.10 8.13
C PHE A 169 3.60 10.81 9.56
N ALA A 170 3.63 9.55 10.01
CA ALA A 170 3.30 9.20 11.39
C ALA A 170 4.22 9.91 12.41
N VAL A 171 5.52 9.95 12.14
CA VAL A 171 6.48 10.68 12.98
C VAL A 171 6.20 12.18 12.97
N PHE A 172 5.88 12.76 11.80
CA PHE A 172 5.52 14.17 11.68
C PHE A 172 4.29 14.51 12.53
N MET A 173 3.23 13.70 12.44
CA MET A 173 2.00 13.86 13.22
C MET A 173 2.27 13.79 14.73
N LEU A 174 3.03 12.79 15.18
CA LEU A 174 3.36 12.63 16.60
C LEU A 174 4.20 13.80 17.14
N LYS A 175 5.17 14.29 16.37
CA LYS A 175 5.95 15.48 16.73
C LYS A 175 5.08 16.73 16.82
N ARG A 176 4.12 16.90 15.90
CA ARG A 176 3.20 18.03 15.90
C ARG A 176 2.22 17.98 17.09
N LEU A 177 1.74 16.80 17.46
CA LEU A 177 0.90 16.60 18.64
C LEU A 177 1.67 16.94 19.93
N ALA A 178 2.88 16.40 20.09
CA ALA A 178 3.71 16.68 21.26
C ALA A 178 4.14 18.15 21.39
N ALA A 179 4.19 18.90 20.28
CA ALA A 179 4.48 20.33 20.29
C ALA A 179 3.27 21.20 20.64
N ARG A 180 2.04 20.70 20.49
CA ARG A 180 0.79 21.41 20.83
C ARG A 180 0.38 21.25 22.29
N GLU A 181 0.84 20.19 22.95
CA GLU A 181 0.60 19.93 24.37
C GLU A 181 1.65 20.57 25.30
N ARG A 182 2.58 21.34 24.74
CA ARG A 182 3.55 22.18 25.48
C ARG A 182 3.14 23.64 25.38
#